data_AF-A0A514C195-F1
#
_entry.id   AF-A0A514C195-F1
#
_cell.length_a   1.000
_cell.length_b   1.000
_cell.length_c   1.000
_cell.angle_alpha   90.00
_cell.angle_beta   90.00
_cell.angle_gamma   90.00
#
_symmetry.space_group_name_H-M   'P 1'
#
loop_
_entity.id
_entity.type
_entity.pdbx_description
1 polymer ?
#
loop_
_entity_poly.entity_id
_entity_poly.type
_entity_poly.pdbx_seq_one_letter_code
_entity_poly.pdbx_strand_id
1 'polypeptide(L)'
;MRYPLLLAAALVGLAACDSADQTGAPAPASRPNLPASQAAPPVTPLVAPGPAVTVAVSDDPNIQQAASVVKLDQLARQGGATVKLFGTAGGDPAMNGLYTDIAFFKSPAEGWAVFRIGDFLDYQVLSEAPGRVDLKVEESVMDEATGQIGKRERRLIVGWTPGADGAPPAAITVTPAQ
;
A
#
# COMPACT_ATOMS: atom_id res chain seq x y z
N MET A 1 -59.03 -20.34 -25.10
CA MET A 1 -59.09 -19.21 -24.14
C MET A 1 -57.65 -18.96 -23.70
N ARG A 2 -56.81 -18.03 -24.22
CA ARG A 2 -56.94 -16.58 -24.48
C ARG A 2 -57.48 -15.86 -23.24
N TYR A 3 -56.80 -14.98 -22.48
CA TYR A 3 -55.52 -14.21 -22.48
C TYR A 3 -55.42 -13.60 -21.02
N PRO A 4 -54.51 -12.68 -20.60
CA PRO A 4 -53.10 -12.42 -20.91
C PRO A 4 -52.21 -12.10 -19.67
N LEU A 5 -50.91 -12.00 -19.97
CA LEU A 5 -49.80 -11.27 -19.34
C LEU A 5 -50.15 -9.82 -18.90
N LEU A 6 -49.62 -9.35 -17.76
CA LEU A 6 -49.41 -7.91 -17.50
C LEU A 6 -48.08 -7.67 -16.76
N LEU A 7 -47.06 -7.30 -17.55
CA LEU A 7 -45.79 -6.70 -17.13
C LEU A 7 -45.98 -5.17 -17.21
N ALA A 8 -45.83 -4.45 -16.10
CA ALA A 8 -45.91 -2.99 -16.12
C ALA A 8 -44.51 -2.38 -16.23
N ALA A 9 -44.15 -1.93 -17.44
CA ALA A 9 -43.01 -1.06 -17.69
C ALA A 9 -43.49 0.40 -17.68
N ALA A 10 -42.93 1.23 -16.79
CA ALA A 10 -43.20 2.66 -16.75
C ALA A 10 -42.19 3.41 -17.64
N LEU A 11 -42.64 3.83 -18.82
CA LEU A 11 -41.98 4.80 -19.69
C LEU A 11 -42.53 6.19 -19.35
N VAL A 12 -41.71 7.06 -18.77
CA VAL A 12 -42.01 8.49 -18.66
C VAL A 12 -41.24 9.21 -19.76
N GLY A 13 -41.96 9.56 -20.83
CA GLY A 13 -41.53 10.52 -21.82
C GLY A 13 -41.90 11.93 -21.36
N LEU A 14 -40.90 12.81 -21.22
CA LEU A 14 -41.12 14.25 -21.16
C LEU A 14 -40.67 14.84 -22.50
N ALA A 15 -41.59 15.62 -23.06
CA ALA A 15 -41.53 16.24 -24.35
C ALA A 15 -40.33 17.20 -24.48
N ALA A 16 -39.76 17.22 -25.67
CA ALA A 16 -38.78 18.19 -26.13
C ALA A 16 -39.40 19.60 -26.16
N CYS A 17 -38.83 20.53 -25.40
CA CYS A 17 -38.94 21.95 -25.69
C CYS A 17 -37.75 22.33 -26.57
N ASP A 18 -38.05 22.62 -27.83
CA ASP A 18 -37.13 23.24 -28.78
C ASP A 18 -37.13 24.74 -28.52
N SER A 19 -35.98 25.26 -28.08
CA SER A 19 -35.62 26.67 -28.15
C SER A 19 -34.12 26.74 -28.39
N ALA A 20 -33.74 26.70 -29.68
CA ALA A 20 -32.40 27.02 -30.13
C ALA A 20 -32.19 28.55 -30.06
N ASP A 21 -31.49 29.02 -29.03
CA ASP A 21 -30.82 30.32 -29.03
C ASP A 21 -29.30 30.10 -29.00
N GLN A 22 -28.66 30.40 -30.12
CA GLN A 22 -27.22 30.54 -30.25
C GLN A 22 -26.75 31.79 -29.51
N THR A 23 -26.05 31.63 -28.39
CA THR A 23 -25.26 32.72 -27.81
C THR A 23 -23.99 32.19 -27.15
N GLY A 24 -22.84 32.49 -27.77
CA GLY A 24 -21.54 32.62 -27.10
C GLY A 24 -20.80 31.32 -26.76
N ALA A 25 -19.72 31.03 -27.48
CA ALA A 25 -18.69 30.10 -27.00
C ALA A 25 -18.16 30.57 -25.64
N PRO A 26 -18.10 29.72 -24.60
CA PRO A 26 -17.46 30.09 -23.35
C PRO A 26 -15.95 30.23 -23.58
N ALA A 27 -15.39 31.37 -23.17
CA ALA A 27 -13.95 31.58 -23.11
C ALA A 27 -13.30 30.48 -22.24
N PRO A 28 -12.09 29.99 -22.58
CA PRO A 28 -11.42 28.99 -21.77
C PRO A 28 -11.16 29.56 -20.37
N ALA A 29 -11.72 28.91 -19.35
CA ALA A 29 -11.46 29.22 -17.97
C ALA A 29 -9.95 29.06 -17.67
N SER A 30 -9.32 30.14 -17.22
CA SER A 30 -7.95 30.12 -16.72
C SER A 30 -7.83 29.11 -15.59
N ARG A 31 -7.02 28.06 -15.79
CA ARG A 31 -6.71 27.08 -14.74
C ARG A 31 -6.03 27.81 -13.57
N PRO A 32 -6.45 27.59 -12.31
CA PRO A 32 -5.72 28.06 -11.15
C PRO A 32 -4.27 27.56 -11.22
N ASN A 33 -3.32 28.48 -11.09
CA ASN A 33 -1.91 28.16 -11.03
C ASN A 33 -1.65 27.43 -9.69
N LEU A 34 -1.59 26.09 -9.71
CA LEU A 34 -1.20 25.31 -8.55
C LEU A 34 0.25 25.67 -8.20
N PRO A 35 0.58 25.86 -6.90
CA PRO A 35 1.96 26.11 -6.50
C PRO A 35 2.84 24.97 -7.01
N ALA A 36 3.99 25.34 -7.58
CA ALA A 36 4.98 24.40 -8.07
C ALA A 36 5.29 23.39 -6.95
N SER A 37 5.16 22.09 -7.28
CA SER A 37 5.52 21.00 -6.38
C SER A 37 6.95 21.21 -5.92
N GLN A 38 7.10 21.58 -4.64
CA GLN A 38 8.40 21.75 -4.02
C GLN A 38 9.04 20.37 -4.00
N ALA A 39 10.08 20.18 -4.81
CA ALA A 39 10.77 18.90 -4.89
C ALA A 39 11.23 18.48 -3.50
N ALA A 40 10.83 17.28 -3.07
CA ALA A 40 11.28 16.70 -1.81
C ALA A 40 12.82 16.64 -1.80
N PRO A 41 13.46 16.91 -0.64
CA PRO A 41 14.91 16.84 -0.54
C PRO A 41 15.40 15.44 -0.93
N PRO A 42 16.56 15.32 -1.59
CA PRO A 42 17.12 14.03 -1.97
C PRO A 42 17.41 13.23 -0.69
N VAL A 43 16.77 12.07 -0.56
CA VAL A 43 17.08 11.09 0.46
C VAL A 43 18.36 10.35 0.06
N THR A 44 19.41 10.45 0.88
CA THR A 44 20.61 9.64 0.72
C THR A 44 20.22 8.15 0.79
N PRO A 45 20.58 7.32 -0.20
CA PRO A 45 20.27 5.90 -0.17
C PRO A 45 20.85 5.22 1.06
N LEU A 46 20.08 4.37 1.71
CA LEU A 46 20.56 3.64 2.88
C LEU A 46 21.61 2.61 2.51
N VAL A 47 22.59 2.44 3.40
CA VAL A 47 23.64 1.43 3.29
C VAL A 47 23.38 0.33 4.32
N ALA A 48 23.50 -0.93 3.91
CA ALA A 48 23.36 -2.07 4.81
C ALA A 48 24.61 -2.24 5.69
N PRO A 49 24.54 -2.07 7.03
CA PRO A 49 25.65 -2.30 7.94
C PRO A 49 25.80 -3.77 8.36
N GLY A 50 24.95 -4.69 7.88
CA GLY A 50 24.92 -6.08 8.37
C GLY A 50 24.27 -7.09 7.41
N PRO A 51 24.25 -8.38 7.80
CA PRO A 51 23.72 -9.45 6.96
C PRO A 51 22.20 -9.33 6.78
N ALA A 52 21.73 -9.67 5.59
CA ALA A 52 20.32 -9.76 5.27
C ALA A 52 19.71 -11.05 5.84
N VAL A 53 18.47 -10.96 6.31
CA VAL A 53 17.65 -12.12 6.67
C VAL A 53 16.70 -12.43 5.52
N THR A 54 16.71 -13.66 5.03
CA THR A 54 15.74 -14.13 4.03
C THR A 54 14.40 -14.42 4.70
N VAL A 55 13.33 -13.90 4.13
CA VAL A 55 11.95 -14.13 4.58
C VAL A 55 11.19 -14.87 3.49
N ALA A 56 10.60 -16.01 3.86
CA ALA A 56 9.75 -16.81 2.99
C ALA A 56 8.33 -16.25 2.96
N VAL A 57 7.55 -16.69 1.96
CA VAL A 57 6.12 -16.39 1.91
C VAL A 57 5.42 -16.92 3.16
N SER A 58 4.47 -16.17 3.68
CA SER A 58 3.65 -16.58 4.82
C SER A 58 2.85 -17.83 4.47
N ASP A 59 2.75 -18.73 5.43
CA ASP A 59 1.94 -19.95 5.40
C ASP A 59 0.52 -19.71 5.95
N ASP A 60 0.22 -18.54 6.51
CA ASP A 60 -1.12 -18.18 6.97
C ASP A 60 -2.02 -17.91 5.75
N PRO A 61 -3.03 -18.77 5.49
CA PRO A 61 -3.88 -18.60 4.33
C PRO A 61 -4.79 -17.36 4.41
N ASN A 62 -5.00 -16.82 5.62
CA ASN A 62 -5.98 -15.76 5.88
C ASN A 62 -5.38 -14.36 5.86
N ILE A 63 -4.04 -14.23 5.91
CA ILE A 63 -3.37 -12.92 6.05
C ILE A 63 -3.73 -11.96 4.90
N GLN A 64 -3.94 -12.49 3.69
CA GLN A 64 -4.34 -11.69 2.53
C GLN A 64 -5.78 -11.15 2.61
N GLN A 65 -6.63 -11.69 3.51
CA GLN A 65 -7.99 -11.22 3.79
C GLN A 65 -8.12 -10.57 5.17
N ALA A 66 -7.00 -10.17 5.80
CA ALA A 66 -7.00 -9.63 7.15
C ALA A 66 -7.93 -8.41 7.28
N ALA A 67 -8.85 -8.48 8.24
CA ALA A 67 -9.76 -7.38 8.55
C ALA A 67 -9.14 -6.35 9.53
N SER A 68 -8.10 -6.75 10.25
CA SER A 68 -7.40 -5.93 11.25
C SER A 68 -6.31 -5.03 10.65
N VAL A 69 -6.40 -4.72 9.37
CA VAL A 69 -5.46 -3.79 8.71
C VAL A 69 -5.71 -2.38 9.23
N VAL A 70 -4.70 -1.81 9.86
CA VAL A 70 -4.73 -0.46 10.46
C VAL A 70 -3.85 0.53 9.71
N LYS A 71 -2.95 0.03 8.85
CA LYS A 71 -2.05 0.85 8.03
C LYS A 71 -1.83 0.18 6.67
N LEU A 72 -1.82 0.99 5.61
CA LEU A 72 -1.67 0.52 4.24
C LEU A 72 -0.95 1.57 3.38
N ASP A 73 0.15 1.17 2.77
CA ASP A 73 0.94 1.96 1.83
C ASP A 73 1.05 1.19 0.51
N GLN A 74 0.59 1.79 -0.59
CA GLN A 74 0.81 1.24 -1.93
C GLN A 74 2.20 1.63 -2.43
N LEU A 75 3.01 0.65 -2.84
CA LEU A 75 4.35 0.91 -3.36
C LEU A 75 4.27 1.15 -4.88
N ALA A 76 4.10 2.40 -5.27
CA ALA A 76 3.83 2.79 -6.66
C ALA A 76 5.06 2.72 -7.58
N ARG A 77 6.28 2.61 -7.03
CA ARG A 77 7.53 2.65 -7.80
C ARG A 77 8.16 1.27 -8.04
N GLN A 78 7.31 0.25 -8.20
CA GLN A 78 7.73 -1.16 -8.35
C GLN A 78 7.64 -1.70 -9.79
N GLY A 79 7.51 -0.80 -10.79
CA GLY A 79 7.40 -1.19 -12.18
C GLY A 79 6.05 -1.84 -12.48
N GLY A 80 6.06 -3.03 -13.10
CA GLY A 80 4.84 -3.77 -13.44
C GLY A 80 4.20 -4.54 -12.27
N ALA A 81 4.89 -4.66 -11.13
CA ALA A 81 4.38 -5.39 -9.98
C ALA A 81 3.40 -4.51 -9.16
N THR A 82 2.29 -5.10 -8.72
CA THR A 82 1.41 -4.47 -7.73
C THR A 82 1.85 -4.91 -6.34
N VAL A 83 2.43 -3.98 -5.59
CA VAL A 83 3.03 -4.25 -4.27
C VAL A 83 2.43 -3.32 -3.22
N LYS A 84 2.15 -3.86 -2.04
CA LYS A 84 1.61 -3.10 -0.90
C LYS A 84 2.37 -3.45 0.36
N LEU A 85 2.63 -2.45 1.19
CA LEU A 85 3.04 -2.62 2.57
C LEU A 85 1.82 -2.38 3.45
N PHE A 86 1.57 -3.24 4.42
CA PHE A 86 0.43 -3.09 5.31
C PHE A 86 0.77 -3.56 6.72
N GLY A 87 0.04 -3.03 7.69
CA GLY A 87 0.18 -3.38 9.09
C GLY A 87 -1.13 -3.88 9.66
N THR A 88 -1.09 -4.98 10.41
CA THR A 88 -2.23 -5.50 11.16
C THR A 88 -1.99 -5.37 12.66
N ALA A 89 -3.04 -5.04 13.43
CA ALA A 89 -2.96 -4.89 14.88
C ALA A 89 -4.25 -5.29 15.58
N GLY A 90 -4.14 -5.84 16.78
CA GLY A 90 -5.25 -6.18 17.67
C GLY A 90 -5.70 -5.00 18.54
N GLY A 91 -5.98 -3.84 17.96
CA GLY A 91 -6.27 -2.59 18.69
C GLY A 91 -5.27 -1.49 18.37
N ASP A 92 -4.78 -0.78 19.40
CA ASP A 92 -3.76 0.27 19.25
C ASP A 92 -2.37 -0.36 18.96
N PRO A 93 -1.78 -0.12 17.77
CA PRO A 93 -0.48 -0.68 17.41
C PRO A 93 0.65 -0.24 18.34
N ALA A 94 0.57 0.98 18.90
CA ALA A 94 1.62 1.49 19.80
C ALA A 94 1.72 0.70 21.11
N MET A 95 0.67 -0.04 21.48
CA MET A 95 0.61 -0.86 22.69
C MET A 95 0.71 -2.36 22.39
N ASN A 96 0.12 -2.80 21.27
CA ASN A 96 -0.07 -4.22 20.97
C ASN A 96 0.84 -4.75 19.84
N GLY A 97 1.68 -3.89 19.26
CA GLY A 97 2.49 -4.21 18.10
C GLY A 97 1.73 -4.03 16.78
N LEU A 98 2.51 -3.84 15.73
CA LEU A 98 2.12 -3.69 14.34
C LEU A 98 2.83 -4.76 13.54
N TYR A 99 2.12 -5.85 13.29
CA TYR A 99 2.58 -6.88 12.37
C TYR A 99 2.65 -6.30 10.97
N THR A 100 3.87 -6.07 10.50
CA THR A 100 4.15 -5.36 9.25
C THR A 100 4.49 -6.36 8.16
N ASP A 101 3.67 -6.35 7.10
CA ASP A 101 3.68 -7.32 6.02
C ASP A 101 3.81 -6.61 4.67
N ILE A 102 4.56 -7.20 3.73
CA ILE A 102 4.60 -6.79 2.33
C ILE A 102 3.90 -7.83 1.46
N ALA A 103 3.00 -7.37 0.58
CA ALA A 103 2.20 -8.21 -0.29
C ALA A 103 2.48 -7.92 -1.77
N PHE A 104 2.56 -8.98 -2.55
CA PHE A 104 2.72 -8.98 -4.00
C PHE A 104 1.50 -9.63 -4.63
N PHE A 105 0.82 -8.91 -5.51
CA PHE A 105 -0.33 -9.46 -6.21
C PHE A 105 0.13 -10.54 -7.19
N LYS A 106 -0.54 -11.69 -7.19
CA LYS A 106 -0.29 -12.78 -8.14
C LYS A 106 -1.26 -12.69 -9.30
N SER A 107 -2.53 -12.89 -9.01
CA SER A 107 -3.64 -12.89 -9.95
C SER A 107 -4.96 -12.83 -9.19
N PRO A 108 -6.10 -12.52 -9.84
CA PRO A 108 -7.41 -12.58 -9.17
C PRO A 108 -7.78 -13.96 -8.62
N ALA A 109 -7.26 -15.04 -9.22
CA ALA A 109 -7.54 -16.41 -8.81
C ALA A 109 -6.65 -16.88 -7.65
N GLU A 110 -5.39 -16.45 -7.62
CA GLU A 110 -4.40 -16.88 -6.62
C GLU A 110 -4.19 -15.88 -5.47
N GLY A 111 -4.71 -14.66 -5.61
CA GLY A 111 -4.62 -13.61 -4.60
C GLY A 111 -3.24 -13.01 -4.46
N TRP A 112 -2.72 -12.97 -3.22
CA TRP A 112 -1.47 -12.30 -2.86
C TRP A 112 -0.42 -13.27 -2.31
N ALA A 113 0.86 -13.04 -2.61
CA ALA A 113 1.98 -13.56 -1.82
C ALA A 113 2.33 -12.54 -0.75
N VAL A 114 2.28 -12.93 0.52
CA VAL A 114 2.50 -12.05 1.67
C VAL A 114 3.75 -12.49 2.42
N PHE A 115 4.56 -11.53 2.87
CA PHE A 115 5.79 -11.75 3.60
C PHE A 115 5.81 -10.88 4.86
N ARG A 116 6.03 -11.50 6.02
CA ARG A 116 6.15 -10.79 7.31
C ARG A 116 7.53 -10.17 7.44
N ILE A 117 7.60 -8.84 7.46
CA ILE A 117 8.86 -8.10 7.64
C ILE A 117 9.24 -8.03 9.12
N GLY A 118 8.25 -7.87 10.00
CA GLY A 118 8.49 -7.84 11.44
C GLY A 118 7.28 -7.38 12.24
N ASP A 119 7.52 -7.16 13.53
CA ASP A 119 6.58 -6.61 14.50
C ASP A 119 7.19 -5.33 15.08
N PHE A 120 6.52 -4.21 14.85
CA PHE A 120 7.01 -2.87 15.15
C PHE A 120 5.94 -2.08 15.90
N LEU A 121 6.27 -0.92 16.47
CA LEU A 121 5.26 0.01 16.97
C LEU A 121 4.67 0.85 15.83
N ASP A 122 5.50 1.21 14.86
CA ASP A 122 5.11 1.88 13.62
C ASP A 122 6.21 1.71 12.53
N TYR A 123 5.87 2.02 11.28
CA TYR A 123 6.82 2.14 10.18
C TYR A 123 6.57 3.37 9.31
N GLN A 124 7.60 3.80 8.57
CA GLN A 124 7.48 4.84 7.55
C GLN A 124 8.28 4.43 6.31
N VAL A 125 7.66 4.54 5.13
CA VAL A 125 8.36 4.39 3.85
C VAL A 125 9.25 5.61 3.64
N LEU A 126 10.56 5.38 3.54
CA LEU A 126 11.56 6.43 3.27
C LEU A 126 11.81 6.58 1.77
N SER A 127 11.96 5.45 1.07
CA SER A 127 12.15 5.45 -0.38
C SER A 127 11.72 4.13 -1.00
N GLU A 128 11.43 4.16 -2.30
CA GLU A 128 11.06 2.99 -3.10
C GLU A 128 11.83 3.02 -4.42
N ALA A 129 12.25 1.84 -4.84
CA ALA A 129 12.80 1.57 -6.16
C ALA A 129 12.35 0.15 -6.59
N PRO A 130 12.41 -0.19 -7.89
CA PRO A 130 12.08 -1.55 -8.33
C PRO A 130 12.88 -2.61 -7.55
N GLY A 131 12.18 -3.51 -6.86
CA GLY A 131 12.81 -4.57 -6.07
C GLY A 131 13.28 -4.14 -4.68
N ARG A 132 12.94 -2.93 -4.22
CA ARG A 132 13.45 -2.39 -2.96
C ARG A 132 12.50 -1.38 -2.32
N VAL A 133 12.37 -1.46 -1.00
CA VAL A 133 11.81 -0.39 -0.17
C VAL A 133 12.68 -0.15 1.05
N ASP A 134 12.96 1.11 1.33
CA ASP A 134 13.70 1.55 2.51
C ASP A 134 12.71 2.06 3.55
N LEU A 135 12.79 1.53 4.77
CA LEU A 135 11.85 1.80 5.84
C LEU A 135 12.59 2.42 7.03
N LYS A 136 11.90 3.32 7.73
CA LYS A 136 12.15 3.61 9.14
C LYS A 136 11.13 2.82 9.96
N VAL A 137 11.54 2.20 11.04
CA VAL A 137 10.65 1.47 11.96
C VAL A 137 10.91 1.91 13.39
N GLU A 138 9.86 1.87 14.20
CA GLU A 138 9.92 2.14 15.63
C GLU A 138 9.70 0.84 16.40
N GLU A 139 10.51 0.58 17.42
CA GLU A 139 10.44 -0.64 18.23
C GLU A 139 10.47 -0.33 19.73
N SER A 140 9.78 -1.16 20.51
CA SER A 140 9.96 -1.21 21.96
C SER A 140 11.28 -1.88 22.29
N VAL A 141 12.06 -1.26 23.17
CA VAL A 141 13.32 -1.83 23.67
C VAL A 141 13.30 -1.78 25.19
N MET A 142 13.57 -2.92 25.82
CA MET A 142 13.77 -3.00 27.26
C MET A 142 15.18 -2.53 27.61
N ASP A 143 15.28 -1.56 28.52
CA ASP A 143 16.55 -1.25 29.19
C ASP A 143 16.74 -2.28 30.32
N GLU A 144 17.70 -3.19 30.14
CA GLU A 144 17.93 -4.28 31.10
C GLU A 144 18.42 -3.79 32.48
N ALA A 145 19.06 -2.62 32.53
CA ALA A 145 19.61 -2.08 33.78
C ALA A 145 18.52 -1.43 34.66
N THR A 146 17.52 -0.83 34.04
CA THR A 146 16.46 -0.07 34.72
C THR A 146 15.10 -0.75 34.67
N GLY A 147 14.92 -1.76 33.82
CA GLY A 147 13.64 -2.42 33.56
C GLY A 147 12.61 -1.54 32.87
N GLN A 148 13.02 -0.38 32.32
CA GLN A 148 12.14 0.54 31.63
C GLN A 148 12.01 0.18 30.15
N ILE A 149 10.79 0.26 29.63
CA ILE A 149 10.53 0.09 28.19
C ILE A 149 10.66 1.45 27.51
N GLY A 150 11.70 1.58 26.69
CA GLY A 150 11.91 2.72 25.81
C GLY A 150 11.47 2.43 24.38
N LYS A 151 11.66 3.43 23.53
CA LYS A 151 11.45 3.33 22.08
C LYS A 151 12.77 3.55 21.36
N ARG A 152 12.97 2.83 20.26
CA ARG A 152 14.13 3.02 19.38
C ARG A 152 13.67 3.06 17.93
N GLU A 153 14.15 4.08 17.21
CA GLU A 153 14.03 4.10 15.75
C GLU A 153 15.21 3.34 15.12
N ARG A 154 14.92 2.60 14.05
CA ARG A 154 15.94 2.01 13.20
C ARG A 154 15.51 2.04 11.74
N ARG A 155 16.46 1.76 10.84
CA ARG A 155 16.18 1.68 9.41
C ARG A 155 16.35 0.27 8.88
N LEU A 156 15.57 -0.04 7.86
CA LEU A 156 15.53 -1.33 7.18
C LEU A 156 15.59 -1.13 5.67
N ILE A 157 16.29 -2.03 4.99
CA ILE A 157 16.17 -2.24 3.54
C ILE A 157 15.43 -3.55 3.35
N VAL A 158 14.27 -3.49 2.72
CA VAL A 158 13.54 -4.68 2.26
C VAL A 158 13.78 -4.83 0.76
N GLY A 159 14.45 -5.91 0.37
CA GLY A 159 14.86 -6.15 -1.01
C GLY A 159 14.34 -7.47 -1.55
N TRP A 160 14.05 -7.53 -2.84
CA TRP A 160 13.67 -8.75 -3.55
C TRP A 160 14.11 -8.68 -5.01
N THR A 161 14.19 -9.84 -5.65
CA THR A 161 14.37 -9.90 -7.11
C THR A 161 12.99 -9.86 -7.77
N PRO A 162 12.67 -8.84 -8.60
CA PRO A 162 11.41 -8.82 -9.32
C PRO A 162 11.25 -10.06 -10.21
N GLY A 163 10.07 -10.70 -10.17
CA GLY A 163 9.76 -11.80 -11.07
C GLY A 163 9.52 -11.32 -12.50
N ALA A 164 9.60 -12.24 -13.46
CA ALA A 164 9.22 -11.97 -14.85
C ALA A 164 7.77 -11.46 -14.90
N ASP A 165 7.53 -10.44 -15.74
CA ASP A 165 6.20 -9.84 -15.95
C ASP A 165 5.46 -9.42 -14.67
N GLY A 166 6.20 -9.03 -13.62
CA GLY A 166 5.62 -8.59 -12.35
C GLY A 166 5.19 -9.72 -11.43
N ALA A 167 5.58 -10.97 -11.71
CA ALA A 167 5.35 -12.11 -10.85
C ALA A 167 5.92 -11.88 -9.43
N PRO A 168 5.26 -12.41 -8.39
CA PRO A 168 5.74 -12.29 -7.01
C PRO A 168 7.11 -12.95 -6.84
N PRO A 169 7.99 -12.42 -5.97
CA PRO A 169 9.24 -13.07 -5.66
C PRO A 169 9.00 -14.36 -4.85
N ALA A 170 9.92 -15.31 -4.92
CA ALA A 170 9.87 -16.53 -4.09
C ALA A 170 10.24 -16.25 -2.63
N ALA A 171 11.06 -15.23 -2.39
CA ALA A 171 11.49 -14.77 -1.08
C ALA A 171 11.85 -13.28 -1.13
N ILE A 172 11.83 -12.64 0.03
CA ILE A 172 12.38 -11.29 0.21
C ILE A 172 13.58 -11.35 1.15
N THR A 173 14.30 -10.24 1.25
CA THR A 173 15.37 -10.01 2.21
C THR A 173 15.04 -8.81 3.06
N VAL A 174 15.32 -8.88 4.36
CA VAL A 174 15.20 -7.77 5.30
C VAL A 174 16.57 -7.53 5.90
N THR A 175 17.10 -6.34 5.71
CA THR A 175 18.45 -5.97 6.13
C THR A 175 18.38 -4.74 7.02
N PRO A 176 19.01 -4.73 8.21
CA PRO A 176 19.24 -3.49 8.95
C PRO A 176 19.93 -2.45 8.05
N ALA A 177 19.79 -1.17 8.36
CA ALA A 177 20.33 -0.10 7.53
C ALA A 177 20.75 1.13 8.36
N GLN A 178 21.67 1.94 7.84
CA GLN A 178 22.07 3.24 8.38
C GLN A 178 21.99 4.32 7.30
#